data_AF-A0A090WYJ6-F1
#
_entry.id   AF-A0A090WYJ6-F1
#
_cell.length_a   1.000
_cell.length_b   1.000
_cell.length_c   1.000
_cell.angle_alpha   90.00
_cell.angle_beta   90.00
_cell.angle_gamma   90.00
#
_symmetry.space_group_name_H-M   'P 1'
#
loop_
_entity.id
_entity.type
_entity.pdbx_description
1 polymer ?
#
loop_
_entity_poly.entity_id
_entity_poly.type
_entity_poly.pdbx_seq_one_letter_code
_entity_poly.pdbx_strand_id
1 'polypeptide(L)'
;MIDNLEYNTEREHLIIPEYGRHLQKMINHAKTRETKEEREKLAKAIISVMGNLQPHLRDVPDFQHKLWDQLFIMSNFELDVDSPFPKPSKEVLSERPDPLKYPQNHPKYRFYGNNIKTMIDVANTWRMAS
;
A
#
# COMPACT_ATOMS: atom_id res chain seq x y z
N MET A 1 -6.96 -29.15 20.37
CA MET A 1 -5.76 -29.55 19.60
C MET A 1 -4.97 -28.29 19.35
N ILE A 2 -3.72 -28.26 19.81
CA ILE A 2 -2.78 -27.14 19.59
C ILE A 2 -2.01 -27.50 18.33
N ASP A 3 -2.14 -26.66 17.31
CA ASP A 3 -1.32 -26.62 16.10
C ASP A 3 -1.60 -25.23 15.49
N ASN A 4 -0.65 -24.34 15.20
CA ASN A 4 0.69 -24.56 14.68
C ASN A 4 1.59 -23.36 15.03
N LEU A 5 2.90 -23.60 15.15
CA LEU A 5 3.91 -22.57 14.95
C LEU A 5 3.86 -22.15 13.47
N GLU A 6 2.92 -21.27 13.10
CA GLU A 6 2.76 -20.84 11.71
C GLU A 6 3.95 -19.97 11.30
N TYR A 7 4.86 -20.54 10.50
CA TYR A 7 5.98 -19.79 9.94
C TYR A 7 5.50 -18.81 8.88
N ASN A 8 6.00 -17.58 8.93
CA ASN A 8 5.62 -16.52 7.98
C ASN A 8 5.96 -16.88 6.52
N THR A 9 6.93 -17.77 6.30
CA THR A 9 7.34 -18.28 4.97
C THR A 9 6.33 -19.23 4.34
N GLU A 10 5.47 -19.86 5.13
CA GLU A 10 4.44 -20.81 4.65
C GLU A 10 3.08 -20.14 4.45
N ARG A 11 2.93 -18.90 4.93
CA ARG A 11 1.70 -18.13 4.80
C ARG A 11 1.57 -17.54 3.41
N GLU A 12 0.33 -17.40 2.96
CA GLU A 12 -0.01 -16.68 1.73
C GLU A 12 0.71 -15.32 1.66
N HIS A 13 1.09 -14.87 0.48
CA HIS A 13 1.69 -13.54 0.33
C HIS A 13 0.65 -12.45 0.67
N LEU A 14 1.04 -11.41 1.39
CA LEU A 14 0.18 -10.24 1.59
C LEU A 14 0.41 -9.26 0.45
N ILE A 15 -0.62 -8.99 -0.34
CA ILE A 15 -0.55 -8.02 -1.42
C ILE A 15 -0.40 -6.60 -0.87
N ILE A 16 -1.13 -6.29 0.21
CA ILE A 16 -1.06 -5.02 0.94
C ILE A 16 -0.78 -5.32 2.43
N PRO A 17 0.50 -5.37 2.85
CA PRO A 17 0.90 -5.75 4.21
C PRO A 17 0.33 -4.84 5.31
N GLU A 18 0.02 -3.58 5.01
CA GLU A 18 -0.44 -2.54 5.93
C GLU A 18 -1.75 -2.91 6.63
N TYR A 19 -2.63 -3.67 5.95
CA TYR A 19 -3.90 -4.13 6.53
C TYR A 19 -3.76 -5.40 7.37
N GLY A 20 -2.62 -6.09 7.27
CA GLY A 20 -2.33 -7.28 8.04
C GLY A 20 -3.12 -8.54 7.67
N ARG A 21 -2.81 -9.62 8.40
CA ARG A 21 -3.31 -10.98 8.13
C ARG A 21 -4.80 -11.16 8.35
N HIS A 22 -5.38 -10.44 9.31
CA HIS A 22 -6.80 -10.57 9.62
C HIS A 22 -7.67 -10.07 8.46
N LEU A 23 -7.30 -8.96 7.83
CA LEU A 23 -8.04 -8.46 6.67
C LEU A 23 -7.98 -9.45 5.51
N GLN A 24 -6.79 -9.99 5.20
CA GLN A 24 -6.63 -11.02 4.17
C GLN A 24 -7.51 -12.24 4.44
N LYS A 25 -7.57 -12.71 5.69
CA LYS A 25 -8.46 -13.83 6.08
C LYS A 25 -9.94 -13.52 5.86
N MET A 26 -10.40 -12.30 6.17
CA MET A 26 -11.78 -11.90 5.90
C MET A 26 -12.10 -11.88 4.41
N ILE A 27 -11.18 -11.38 3.58
CA ILE A 27 -11.34 -11.34 2.12
C ILE A 27 -11.36 -12.76 1.55
N ASN A 28 -10.44 -13.63 1.98
CA ASN A 28 -10.42 -15.03 1.59
C ASN A 28 -11.74 -15.73 1.97
N HIS A 29 -12.25 -15.46 3.18
CA HIS A 29 -13.54 -15.99 3.62
C HIS A 29 -14.71 -15.48 2.77
N ALA A 30 -14.70 -14.20 2.38
CA ALA A 30 -15.70 -13.63 1.50
C ALA A 30 -15.70 -14.32 0.13
N LYS A 31 -14.53 -14.63 -0.43
CA LYS A 31 -14.42 -15.38 -1.69
C LYS A 31 -15.04 -16.77 -1.64
N THR A 32 -15.06 -17.42 -0.48
CA THR A 32 -15.62 -18.78 -0.37
C THR A 32 -17.14 -18.80 -0.20
N ARG A 33 -17.84 -17.66 -0.16
CA ARG A 33 -19.30 -17.66 0.00
C ARG A 33 -20.00 -18.08 -1.28
N GLU A 34 -21.04 -18.88 -1.14
CA GLU A 34 -21.77 -19.47 -2.28
C GLU A 34 -22.59 -18.42 -3.02
N THR A 35 -23.34 -17.60 -2.29
CA THR A 35 -24.25 -16.62 -2.87
C THR A 35 -23.60 -15.27 -3.08
N LYS A 36 -24.03 -14.57 -4.14
CA LYS A 36 -23.55 -13.22 -4.44
C LYS A 36 -23.95 -12.25 -3.32
N GLU A 37 -25.14 -12.40 -2.75
CA GLU A 37 -25.61 -11.56 -1.66
C GLU A 37 -24.71 -11.66 -0.41
N GLU A 38 -24.24 -12.87 -0.06
CA GLU A 38 -23.31 -13.05 1.04
C GLU A 38 -21.96 -12.41 0.76
N ARG A 39 -21.43 -12.58 -0.47
CA ARG A 39 -20.18 -11.93 -0.89
C ARG A 39 -20.28 -10.41 -0.79
N GLU A 40 -21.39 -9.83 -1.27
CA GLU A 40 -21.64 -8.39 -1.21
C GLU A 40 -21.75 -7.87 0.21
N LYS A 41 -22.47 -8.58 1.08
CA LYS A 41 -22.62 -8.21 2.49
C LYS A 41 -21.25 -8.20 3.19
N LEU A 42 -20.44 -9.22 2.95
CA LEU A 42 -19.09 -9.30 3.52
C LEU A 42 -18.17 -8.23 2.93
N ALA A 43 -18.20 -7.98 1.63
CA ALA A 43 -17.41 -6.93 0.99
C ALA A 43 -17.69 -5.56 1.63
N LYS A 44 -18.96 -5.19 1.80
CA LYS A 44 -19.34 -3.93 2.46
C LYS A 44 -18.85 -3.86 3.91
N ALA A 45 -18.92 -4.97 4.65
CA ALA A 45 -18.39 -5.04 6.02
C ALA A 45 -16.86 -4.88 6.05
N ILE A 46 -16.15 -5.53 5.13
CA ILE A 46 -14.68 -5.44 5.00
C ILE A 46 -14.27 -4.00 4.66
N ILE A 47 -14.94 -3.34 3.71
CA ILE A 47 -14.69 -1.93 3.36
C ILE A 47 -14.86 -1.02 4.58
N SER A 48 -15.89 -1.26 5.41
CA SER A 48 -16.08 -0.50 6.66
C SER A 48 -14.90 -0.70 7.64
N VAL A 49 -14.41 -1.93 7.79
CA VAL A 49 -13.23 -2.23 8.61
C VAL A 49 -11.97 -1.55 8.06
N MET A 50 -11.72 -1.64 6.76
CA MET A 50 -10.60 -0.95 6.10
C MET A 50 -10.68 0.57 6.32
N GLY A 51 -11.89 1.13 6.25
CA GLY A 51 -12.15 2.54 6.49
C GLY A 51 -11.83 3.01 7.92
N ASN A 52 -12.06 2.15 8.91
CA ASN A 52 -11.72 2.43 10.30
C ASN A 52 -10.22 2.29 10.58
N LEU A 53 -9.54 1.38 9.91
CA LEU A 53 -8.09 1.22 10.03
C LEU A 53 -7.32 2.38 9.40
N GLN A 54 -7.90 3.04 8.40
CA GLN A 54 -7.26 4.13 7.66
C GLN A 54 -7.98 5.47 7.82
N PRO A 55 -8.01 6.05 9.04
CA PRO A 55 -8.75 7.29 9.29
C PRO A 55 -8.18 8.48 8.50
N HIS A 56 -6.89 8.47 8.20
CA HIS A 56 -6.22 9.55 7.47
C HIS A 56 -6.65 9.64 6.01
N LEU A 57 -7.23 8.58 5.44
CA LEU A 57 -7.73 8.64 4.08
C LEU A 57 -9.11 9.32 4.00
N ARG A 58 -9.78 9.63 5.12
CA ARG A 58 -11.11 10.28 5.11
C ARG A 58 -11.14 11.65 4.46
N ASP A 59 -10.02 12.38 4.51
CA ASP A 59 -9.88 13.72 3.93
C ASP A 59 -9.51 13.67 2.43
N VAL A 60 -9.29 12.47 1.89
CA VAL A 60 -8.89 12.27 0.50
C VAL A 60 -10.15 12.13 -0.36
N PRO A 61 -10.31 12.95 -1.41
CA PRO A 61 -11.35 12.74 -2.42
C PRO A 61 -11.30 11.31 -2.95
N ASP A 62 -12.47 10.70 -3.16
CA ASP A 62 -12.60 9.31 -3.65
C ASP A 62 -11.98 8.24 -2.73
N PHE A 63 -11.89 8.50 -1.43
CA PHE A 63 -11.42 7.48 -0.48
C PHE A 63 -12.14 6.12 -0.61
N GLN A 64 -13.47 6.15 -0.75
CA GLN A 64 -14.26 4.93 -0.93
C GLN A 64 -13.81 4.15 -2.17
N HIS A 65 -13.51 4.85 -3.27
CA HIS A 65 -12.99 4.24 -4.49
C HIS A 65 -11.67 3.51 -4.23
N LYS A 66 -10.74 4.16 -3.51
CA LYS A 66 -9.45 3.54 -3.14
C LYS A 66 -9.62 2.28 -2.30
N LEU A 67 -10.56 2.26 -1.35
CA LEU A 67 -10.84 1.07 -0.54
C LEU A 67 -11.37 -0.08 -1.40
N TRP A 68 -12.26 0.22 -2.34
CA TRP A 68 -12.77 -0.77 -3.30
C TRP A 68 -11.65 -1.32 -4.19
N ASP A 69 -10.76 -0.45 -4.67
CA ASP A 69 -9.61 -0.88 -5.46
C ASP A 69 -8.72 -1.84 -4.66
N GLN A 70 -8.36 -1.45 -3.44
CA GLN A 70 -7.54 -2.25 -2.54
C GLN A 70 -8.20 -3.60 -2.21
N LEU A 71 -9.52 -3.63 -1.99
CA LEU A 71 -10.27 -4.86 -1.78
C LEU A 71 -10.13 -5.80 -2.99
N PHE A 72 -10.35 -5.30 -4.21
CA PHE A 72 -10.24 -6.11 -5.42
C PHE A 72 -8.81 -6.62 -5.63
N ILE A 73 -7.82 -5.76 -5.41
CA ILE A 73 -6.39 -6.11 -5.46
C ILE A 73 -6.09 -7.24 -4.49
N MET A 74 -6.45 -7.09 -3.21
CA MET A 74 -6.22 -8.10 -2.17
C MET A 74 -6.97 -9.41 -2.41
N SER A 75 -8.07 -9.37 -3.16
CA SER A 75 -8.83 -10.56 -3.57
C SER A 75 -8.25 -11.28 -4.81
N ASN A 76 -7.18 -10.75 -5.42
CA ASN A 76 -6.67 -11.15 -6.74
C ASN A 76 -7.72 -11.00 -7.87
N PHE A 77 -8.67 -10.07 -7.69
CA PHE A 77 -9.82 -9.82 -8.57
C PHE A 77 -10.77 -11.01 -8.75
N GLU A 78 -10.70 -11.99 -7.84
CA GLU A 78 -11.56 -13.18 -7.86
C GLU A 78 -12.87 -12.96 -7.08
N LEU A 79 -12.99 -11.86 -6.34
CA LEU A 79 -14.20 -11.55 -5.58
C LEU A 79 -15.29 -11.01 -6.51
N ASP A 80 -16.34 -11.83 -6.69
CA ASP A 80 -17.54 -11.47 -7.45
C ASP A 80 -18.53 -10.68 -6.58
N VAL A 81 -18.43 -9.35 -6.66
CA VAL A 81 -19.31 -8.36 -6.02
C VAL A 81 -19.49 -7.12 -6.91
N ASP A 82 -20.62 -6.44 -6.74
CA ASP A 82 -20.90 -5.17 -7.41
C ASP A 82 -20.27 -4.01 -6.64
N SER A 83 -19.37 -3.29 -7.31
CA SER A 83 -18.78 -2.05 -6.82
C SER A 83 -19.47 -0.86 -7.50
N PRO A 84 -19.75 0.24 -6.77
CA PRO A 84 -20.24 1.48 -7.37
C PRO A 84 -19.19 2.20 -8.23
N PHE A 85 -17.94 1.75 -8.18
CA PHE A 85 -16.81 2.31 -8.93
C PHE A 85 -16.30 1.29 -9.97
N PRO A 86 -15.70 1.76 -11.09
CA PRO A 86 -15.09 0.86 -12.07
C PRO A 86 -14.02 0.00 -11.41
N LYS A 87 -13.97 -1.29 -11.74
CA LYS A 87 -12.92 -2.18 -11.22
C LYS A 87 -11.57 -1.74 -11.78
N PRO A 88 -10.51 -1.71 -10.95
CA PRO A 88 -9.18 -1.38 -11.44
C PRO A 88 -8.70 -2.44 -12.43
N SER A 89 -7.91 -2.04 -13.42
CA SER A 89 -7.35 -2.96 -14.41
C SER A 89 -6.12 -3.67 -13.82
N LYS A 90 -6.06 -5.01 -13.92
CA LYS A 90 -4.89 -5.81 -13.47
C LYS A 90 -3.55 -5.33 -14.06
N GLU A 91 -3.60 -4.78 -15.25
CA GLU A 91 -2.45 -4.30 -16.02
C GLU A 91 -1.76 -3.11 -15.33
N VAL A 92 -2.53 -2.17 -14.77
CA VAL A 92 -2.01 -0.98 -14.07
C VAL A 92 -1.24 -1.35 -12.80
N LEU A 93 -1.60 -2.46 -12.15
CA LEU A 93 -0.90 -2.94 -10.95
C LEU A 93 0.39 -3.71 -11.25
N SER A 94 0.52 -4.22 -12.46
CA SER A 94 1.72 -4.95 -12.89
C SER A 94 2.79 -3.98 -13.41
N GLU A 95 2.45 -2.71 -13.61
CA GLU A 95 3.42 -1.68 -13.95
C GLU A 95 4.41 -1.51 -12.79
N ARG A 96 5.68 -1.75 -13.10
CA ARG A 96 6.76 -1.50 -12.15
C ARG A 96 6.80 -0.01 -11.86
N PRO A 97 6.99 0.40 -10.60
CA PRO A 97 7.21 1.81 -10.29
C PRO A 97 8.37 2.33 -11.13
N ASP A 98 8.24 3.56 -11.61
CA ASP A 98 9.30 4.18 -12.40
C ASP A 98 10.62 4.11 -11.62
N PRO A 99 11.72 3.65 -12.28
CA PRO A 99 13.01 3.61 -11.63
C PRO A 99 13.38 5.03 -11.21
N LEU A 100 13.38 5.27 -9.90
CA LEU A 100 13.90 6.51 -9.35
C LEU A 100 15.35 6.63 -9.77
N LYS A 101 15.69 7.71 -10.48
CA LYS A 101 17.09 8.04 -10.73
C LYS A 101 17.74 8.24 -9.36
N TYR A 102 18.59 7.30 -8.97
CA TYR A 102 19.43 7.51 -7.79
C TYR A 102 20.18 8.83 -8.01
N PRO A 103 20.16 9.77 -7.06
CA PRO A 103 20.91 11.00 -7.21
C PRO A 103 22.39 10.62 -7.33
N GLN A 104 22.94 10.71 -8.55
CA GLN A 104 24.37 10.58 -8.79
C GLN A 104 25.03 11.83 -8.23
N ASN A 105 25.26 11.83 -6.92
CA ASN A 105 26.23 12.72 -6.33
C ASN A 105 27.60 12.09 -6.60
N HIS A 106 28.45 12.77 -7.35
CA HIS A 106 29.88 12.47 -7.43
C HIS A 106 30.58 13.35 -6.37
N PRO A 107 30.61 12.94 -5.09
CA PRO A 107 31.24 13.76 -4.06
C PRO A 107 32.73 13.88 -4.37
N LYS A 108 33.18 15.09 -4.70
CA LYS A 108 34.61 15.45 -4.80
C LYS A 108 35.38 15.02 -3.55
N TYR A 109 34.71 15.01 -2.39
CA TYR A 109 35.23 14.59 -1.10
C TYR A 109 34.40 13.42 -0.52
N ARG A 110 34.63 12.22 -1.04
CA ARG A 110 33.90 10.99 -0.68
C ARG A 110 33.79 10.72 0.83
N PHE A 111 34.82 11.04 1.60
CA PHE A 111 34.89 10.75 3.04
C PHE A 111 34.03 11.68 3.90
N TYR A 112 33.69 12.87 3.40
CA TYR A 112 32.99 13.90 4.17
C TYR A 112 31.50 14.02 3.82
N GLY A 113 31.05 13.31 2.78
CA GLY A 113 29.66 13.34 2.33
C GLY A 113 29.22 14.71 1.80
N ASN A 114 28.00 14.77 1.27
CA ASN A 114 27.49 15.99 0.65
C ASN A 114 27.08 17.05 1.69
N ASN A 115 26.60 16.62 2.86
CA ASN A 115 26.11 17.53 3.90
C ASN A 115 27.20 18.49 4.40
N ILE A 116 28.42 17.98 4.64
CA ILE A 116 29.55 18.82 5.08
C ILE A 116 29.90 19.85 4.01
N LYS A 117 29.94 19.44 2.74
CA LYS A 117 30.18 20.37 1.62
C LYS A 117 29.09 21.45 1.58
N THR A 118 27.82 21.07 1.64
CA THR A 118 26.69 22.03 1.61
C THR A 118 26.77 23.03 2.76
N MET A 119 27.10 22.58 3.97
CA MET A 119 27.27 23.46 5.14
C MET A 119 28.41 24.47 4.92
N ILE A 120 29.54 24.03 4.37
CA ILE A 120 30.68 24.90 4.06
C ILE A 120 30.32 25.91 2.96
N ASP A 121 29.65 25.47 1.90
CA ASP A 121 29.23 26.33 0.79
C ASP A 121 28.28 27.43 1.31
N VAL A 122 27.30 27.09 2.16
CA VAL A 122 26.39 28.06 2.80
C VAL A 122 27.17 29.05 3.68
N ALA A 123 28.07 28.56 4.54
CA ALA A 123 28.86 29.42 5.42
C ALA A 123 29.73 30.41 4.63
N ASN A 124 30.25 30.02 3.47
CA ASN A 124 31.03 30.90 2.60
C ASN A 124 30.18 32.02 1.98
N THR A 125 28.89 31.79 1.69
CA THR A 125 28.02 32.84 1.14
C THR A 125 27.76 33.97 2.12
N TRP A 126 27.77 33.69 3.43
CA TRP A 126 27.55 34.70 4.47
C TRP A 126 28.71 35.69 4.60
N ARG A 127 29.91 35.30 4.14
CA ARG A 127 31.09 36.18 4.10
C ARG A 127 31.05 37.22 2.99
N MET A 128 30.17 37.07 1.99
CA MET A 128 30.02 38.01 0.88
C MET A 128 28.89 39.03 1.11
N ALA A 129 28.10 38.86 2.18
CA ALA A 129 26.97 39.72 2.52
C ALA A 129 27.29 40.75 3.64
N SER A 130 28.56 40.83 4.07
CA SER A 130 29.08 41.82 5.02
C SER A 130 30.28 42.54 4.43
#